data_AF-A0A497N737-F1
#
_entry.id   AF-A0A497N737-F1
#
_cell.length_a   1.000
_cell.length_b   1.000
_cell.length_c   1.000
_cell.angle_alpha   90.00
_cell.angle_beta   90.00
_cell.angle_gamma   90.00
#
_symmetry.space_group_name_H-M   'P 1'
#
loop_
_entity.id
_entity.type
_entity.pdbx_description
1 polymer ?
#
loop_
_entity_poly.entity_id
_entity_poly.type
_entity_poly.pdbx_seq_one_letter_code
_entity_poly.pdbx_strand_id
1 'polypeptide(L)'
;MEMPKSRVRGMSSERIARALLRRLGYEILETNKIVRVGEKAAFEVDMVAVDPSGLKCCVEVKAGRAGVSDLRQVFADSKILGL
;
A
#
# COMPACT_ATOMS: atom_id res chain seq x y z
N MET A 1 20.58 -0.50 -15.99
CA MET A 1 19.27 -0.72 -16.64
C MET A 1 18.42 0.50 -16.36
N GLU A 2 18.00 1.24 -17.39
CA GLU A 2 17.19 2.45 -17.22
C GLU A 2 15.75 2.05 -16.85
N MET A 3 15.21 2.63 -15.78
CA MET A 3 13.88 2.27 -15.28
C MET A 3 12.78 3.10 -15.92
N PRO A 4 11.59 2.53 -16.20
CA PRO A 4 10.47 3.29 -16.75
C PRO A 4 10.04 4.40 -15.79
N LYS A 5 9.82 5.61 -16.32
CA LYS A 5 9.48 6.83 -15.55
C LYS A 5 8.24 6.67 -14.66
N SER A 6 7.27 5.83 -15.05
CA SER A 6 6.08 5.52 -14.25
C SER A 6 6.42 4.79 -12.95
N ARG A 7 7.33 3.80 -13.02
CA ARG A 7 7.80 3.02 -11.86
C ARG A 7 8.65 3.86 -10.92
N VAL A 8 9.47 4.77 -11.46
CA VAL A 8 10.24 5.74 -10.66
C VAL A 8 9.32 6.71 -9.91
N ARG A 9 8.25 7.21 -10.55
CA ARG A 9 7.24 8.06 -9.90
C ARG A 9 6.47 7.35 -8.79
N GLY A 10 6.10 6.08 -8.99
CA GLY A 10 5.49 5.22 -7.96
C GLY A 10 6.35 5.17 -6.70
N MET A 11 7.62 4.79 -6.84
CA MET A 11 8.56 4.70 -5.72
C MET A 11 8.74 6.03 -4.95
N SER A 12 8.74 7.17 -5.67
CA SER A 12 8.84 8.48 -5.03
C SER A 12 7.60 8.82 -4.19
N SER A 13 6.42 8.42 -4.68
CA SER A 13 5.13 8.67 -4.01
C SER A 13 4.98 7.80 -2.77
N GLU A 14 5.32 6.51 -2.86
CA GLU A 14 5.33 5.58 -1.72
C GLU A 14 6.30 6.05 -0.62
N ARG A 15 7.48 6.57 -1.00
CA ARG A 15 8.44 7.12 -0.04
C ARG A 15 7.85 8.31 0.72
N ILE A 16 7.19 9.23 0.03
CA ILE A 16 6.54 10.42 0.63
C ILE A 16 5.38 9.98 1.52
N ALA A 17 4.52 9.08 1.03
CA ALA A 17 3.37 8.56 1.78
C ALA A 17 3.83 7.89 3.09
N ARG A 18 4.86 7.05 3.05
CA ARG A 18 5.44 6.42 4.24
C ARG A 18 5.94 7.43 5.26
N ALA A 19 6.64 8.47 4.81
CA ALA A 19 7.15 9.51 5.70
C ALA A 19 6.01 10.32 6.33
N LEU A 20 4.94 10.61 5.57
CA LEU A 20 3.75 11.28 6.06
C LEU A 20 3.02 10.42 7.11
N LEU A 21 2.76 9.15 6.81
CA LEU A 21 2.10 8.22 7.73
C LEU A 21 2.85 8.10 9.05
N ARG A 22 4.18 7.95 9.01
CA ARG A 22 5.02 7.94 10.22
C ARG A 22 4.89 9.24 11.03
N ARG A 23 4.86 10.40 10.37
CA ARG A 23 4.64 11.69 11.04
C ARG A 23 3.26 11.83 11.67
N LEU A 24 2.26 11.15 11.09
CA LEU A 24 0.90 11.07 11.64
C LEU A 24 0.76 10.02 12.76
N GLY A 25 1.85 9.33 13.13
CA GLY A 25 1.87 8.35 14.21
C GLY A 25 1.55 6.93 13.77
N TYR A 26 1.49 6.65 12.47
CA TYR A 26 1.33 5.28 11.97
C TYR A 26 2.65 4.51 12.07
N GLU A 27 2.58 3.25 12.48
CA GLU A 27 3.65 2.29 12.35
C GLU A 27 3.55 1.59 10.98
N ILE A 28 4.64 1.52 10.23
CA ILE A 28 4.66 0.81 8.93
C ILE A 28 5.21 -0.59 9.17
N LEU A 29 4.35 -1.60 9.06
CA LEU A 29 4.70 -3.00 9.31
C LEU A 29 5.42 -3.63 8.12
N GLU A 30 4.89 -3.43 6.91
CA GLU A 30 5.40 -4.02 5.67
C GLU A 30 5.27 -3.02 4.50
N THR A 31 6.14 -3.17 3.50
CA THR A 31 6.08 -2.42 2.23
C THR A 31 6.25 -3.38 1.05
N ASN A 32 5.56 -3.15 -0.05
CA ASN A 32 5.58 -4.01 -1.25
C ASN A 32 5.22 -5.47 -0.89
N LYS A 33 4.17 -5.65 -0.09
CA LYS A 33 3.76 -6.96 0.42
C LYS A 33 3.12 -7.78 -0.70
N ILE A 34 3.82 -8.82 -1.15
CA ILE A 34 3.26 -9.81 -2.08
C ILE A 34 2.30 -10.71 -1.31
N VAL A 35 1.01 -10.61 -1.63
CA VAL A 35 -0.05 -11.45 -1.07
C VAL A 35 -0.19 -12.70 -1.91
N ARG A 36 -0.20 -13.87 -1.24
CA ARG A 36 -0.39 -15.18 -1.87
C ARG A 36 -1.72 -15.79 -1.43
N VAL A 37 -2.43 -16.37 -2.38
CA VAL A 37 -3.64 -17.18 -2.13
C VAL A 37 -3.32 -18.60 -2.56
N GLY A 38 -3.17 -19.49 -1.58
CA GLY A 38 -2.50 -20.78 -1.77
C GLY A 38 -1.04 -20.57 -2.17
N GLU A 39 -0.59 -21.24 -3.23
CA GLU A 39 0.79 -21.14 -3.71
C GLU A 39 1.01 -20.02 -4.73
N LYS A 40 -0.05 -19.34 -5.19
CA LYS A 40 0.02 -18.32 -6.23
C LYS A 40 0.12 -16.92 -5.65
N ALA A 41 1.02 -16.10 -6.21
CA ALA A 41 1.00 -14.66 -5.99
C ALA A 41 -0.30 -14.09 -6.59
N ALA A 42 -1.10 -13.43 -5.75
CA ALA A 42 -2.40 -12.90 -6.13
C ALA A 42 -2.29 -11.42 -6.47
N PHE A 43 -1.72 -10.62 -5.57
CA PHE A 43 -1.55 -9.18 -5.73
C PHE A 43 -0.44 -8.64 -4.82
N GLU A 44 -0.09 -7.38 -5.01
CA GLU A 44 0.86 -6.63 -4.19
C GLU A 44 0.12 -5.50 -3.47
N VAL A 45 0.48 -5.26 -2.21
CA VAL A 45 0.00 -4.12 -1.43
C VAL A 45 1.19 -3.21 -1.15
N ASP A 46 1.03 -1.91 -1.43
CA ASP A 46 2.12 -0.94 -1.25
C ASP A 46 2.60 -0.91 0.21
N MET A 47 1.69 -0.84 1.19
CA MET A 47 2.04 -0.87 2.61
C MET A 47 0.96 -1.52 3.48
N VAL A 48 1.41 -2.17 4.56
CA VAL A 48 0.58 -2.49 5.72
C VAL A 48 1.03 -1.60 6.87
N ALA A 49 0.09 -0.90 7.50
CA ALA A 49 0.37 0.03 8.58
C ALA A 49 -0.55 -0.21 9.79
N VAL A 50 -0.18 0.32 10.95
CA VAL A 50 -1.02 0.39 12.15
C VAL A 50 -1.19 1.85 12.52
N ASP A 51 -2.44 2.28 12.74
CA ASP A 51 -2.72 3.65 13.18
C ASP A 51 -2.47 3.85 14.68
N PRO A 52 -2.48 5.09 15.20
CA PRO A 52 -2.26 5.35 16.62
C PRO A 52 -3.27 4.69 17.58
N SER A 53 -4.42 4.22 17.10
CA SER A 53 -5.43 3.50 17.88
C SER A 53 -5.22 1.98 17.90
N GLY A 54 -4.27 1.47 17.10
CA GLY A 54 -4.00 0.04 16.94
C GLY A 54 -4.73 -0.61 15.75
N LEU A 55 -5.43 0.16 14.92
CA LEU A 55 -6.10 -0.36 13.72
C LEU A 55 -5.07 -0.68 12.64
N LYS A 56 -5.06 -1.94 12.16
CA LYS A 56 -4.25 -2.32 10.99
C LYS A 56 -4.94 -1.89 9.70
N CYS A 57 -4.18 -1.26 8.82
CA CYS A 57 -4.65 -0.69 7.56
C CYS A 57 -3.87 -1.27 6.38
N CYS A 58 -4.60 -1.60 5.31
CA CYS A 58 -4.04 -1.75 3.97
C CYS A 58 -3.92 -0.35 3.34
N VAL A 59 -2.77 -0.01 2.77
CA VAL A 59 -2.54 1.30 2.17
C VAL A 59 -2.13 1.14 0.72
N GLU A 60 -2.84 1.84 -0.16
CA GLU A 60 -2.57 1.98 -1.60
C GLU A 60 -2.16 3.45 -1.87
N VAL A 61 -1.08 3.66 -2.62
CA VAL A 61 -0.52 4.97 -2.91
C VAL A 61 -0.67 5.30 -4.39
N LYS A 62 -1.32 6.44 -4.68
CA LYS A 62 -1.38 7.01 -6.02
C LYS A 62 -0.63 8.32 -6.08
N ALA A 63 0.19 8.51 -7.11
CA ALA A 63 0.87 9.77 -7.40
C ALA A 63 -0.07 10.91 -7.87
N GLY A 64 -1.36 10.63 -8.02
CA GLY A 64 -2.38 11.53 -8.55
C GLY A 64 -3.73 11.32 -7.90
N ARG A 65 -4.81 11.31 -8.68
CA ARG A 65 -6.16 11.10 -8.16
C ARG A 65 -6.42 9.61 -7.91
N ALA A 66 -7.05 9.29 -6.79
CA ALA A 66 -7.67 8.00 -6.56
C ALA A 66 -9.12 8.01 -7.08
N GLY A 67 -9.57 6.90 -7.63
CA GLY A 67 -10.94 6.68 -8.10
C GLY A 67 -11.65 5.55 -7.35
N VAL A 68 -12.91 5.31 -7.72
CA VAL A 68 -13.74 4.26 -7.10
C VAL A 68 -13.11 2.87 -7.25
N SER A 69 -12.44 2.60 -8.36
CA SER A 69 -11.76 1.32 -8.58
C SER A 69 -10.60 1.11 -7.60
N ASP A 70 -9.83 2.15 -7.28
CA ASP A 70 -8.73 2.07 -6.30
C ASP A 70 -9.27 1.80 -4.89
N LEU A 71 -10.39 2.44 -4.52
CA LEU A 71 -11.08 2.18 -3.26
C LEU A 71 -11.60 0.75 -3.16
N ARG A 72 -12.17 0.22 -4.25
CA ARG A 72 -12.65 -1.18 -4.29
C ARG A 72 -11.49 -2.17 -4.18
N GLN A 73 -10.37 -1.88 -4.85
CA GLN A 73 -9.17 -2.70 -4.78
C GLN A 73 -8.64 -2.76 -3.34
N VAL A 74 -8.32 -1.61 -2.73
CA VAL A 74 -7.76 -1.59 -1.38
C VAL A 74 -8.72 -2.21 -0.35
N PHE A 75 -10.03 -2.04 -0.52
CA PHE A 75 -11.04 -2.69 0.32
C PHE A 75 -11.02 -4.22 0.17
N ALA A 76 -11.05 -4.73 -1.06
CA ALA A 76 -11.00 -6.17 -1.32
C ALA A 76 -9.70 -6.80 -0.80
N ASP A 77 -8.57 -6.13 -1.06
CA ASP A 77 -7.24 -6.56 -0.62
C ASP A 77 -7.15 -6.59 0.91
N SER A 78 -7.72 -5.59 1.59
CA SER A 78 -7.84 -5.59 3.06
C SER A 78 -8.60 -6.81 3.57
N LYS A 79 -9.72 -7.16 2.94
CA LYS A 79 -10.53 -8.32 3.34
C LYS A 79 -9.81 -9.64 3.14
N ILE A 80 -9.05 -9.78 2.06
CA ILE A 80 -8.22 -10.97 1.81
C ILE A 80 -7.11 -11.07 2.87
N LEU A 81 -6.55 -9.95 3.30
CA LEU A 81 -5.53 -9.88 4.35
C LEU A 81 -6.08 -10.04 5.78
N GLY A 82 -7.40 -10.05 5.97
CA GLY A 82 -8.02 -10.09 7.30
C GLY A 82 -7.86 -8.79 8.09
N LEU A 83 -7.84 -7.64 7.39
CA LEU A 83 -7.79 -6.30 7.95
C LEU A 83 -9.18 -5.63 7.99
#